data_AF-A0AAW6TG85-F1
#
_entry.id   AF-A0AAW6TG85-F1
#
_cell.length_a   1.000
_cell.length_b   1.000
_cell.length_c   1.000
_cell.angle_alpha   90.00
_cell.angle_beta   90.00
_cell.angle_gamma   90.00
#
_symmetry.space_group_name_H-M   'P 1'
#
loop_
_entity.id
_entity.type
_entity.pdbx_description
1 polymer ?
#
loop_
_entity_poly.entity_id
_entity_poly.type
_entity_poly.pdbx_seq_one_letter_code
_entity_poly.pdbx_strand_id
1 'polypeptide(L)' 'MAEKVLPAIQGQTPSINYGLNNLRFLTPVSSGSRVRGYFSLKSIIEKAMNQCRLTLDVSIEIENQAKPALVTEWLILINL' A
#
# COMPACT_ATOMS: atom_id res chain seq x y z
N MET A 1 -2.41 3.02 11.77
CA MET A 1 -2.01 3.91 10.66
C MET A 1 -1.40 3.06 9.57
N ALA A 2 -1.58 3.40 8.29
CA ALA A 2 -1.14 2.57 7.17
C ALA A 2 0.37 2.25 7.20
N GLU A 3 1.20 3.12 7.78
CA GLU A 3 2.64 2.87 7.97
C GLU A 3 2.98 1.56 8.72
N LYS A 4 2.08 1.06 9.58
CA LYS A 4 2.34 -0.13 10.42
C LYS A 4 2.11 -1.45 9.69
N VAL A 5 1.62 -1.42 8.44
CA VAL A 5 1.37 -2.64 7.66
C VAL A 5 2.60 -3.11 6.89
N LEU A 6 3.66 -2.29 6.83
CA LEU A 6 4.91 -2.60 6.12
C LEU A 6 6.06 -2.76 7.12
N PRO A 7 7.08 -3.57 6.80
CA PRO A 7 8.31 -3.63 7.58
C PRO A 7 9.00 -2.26 7.62
N ALA A 8 9.63 -1.96 8.76
CA ALA A 8 10.49 -0.78 8.88
C ALA A 8 11.77 -0.98 8.04
N ILE A 9 12.17 0.08 7.33
CA ILE A 9 13.44 0.15 6.61
C ILE A 9 14.44 0.87 7.51
N GLN A 10 15.59 0.25 7.77
CA GLN A 10 16.62 0.84 8.60
C GLN A 10 17.13 2.15 7.99
N GLY A 11 17.23 3.20 8.81
CA GLY A 11 17.65 4.54 8.38
C GLY A 11 16.52 5.38 7.77
N GLN A 12 15.33 4.83 7.50
CA GLN A 12 14.27 5.61 6.87
C GLN A 12 13.81 6.76 7.76
N THR A 13 13.61 7.92 7.14
CA THR A 13 12.83 9.01 7.74
C THR A 13 11.33 8.73 7.57
N PRO A 14 10.43 9.55 8.15
CA PRO A 14 9.00 9.42 7.90
C PRO A 14 8.68 9.41 6.40
N SER A 15 7.87 8.43 5.98
CA SER A 15 7.45 8.26 4.60
C SER A 15 6.28 9.19 4.25
N ILE A 16 6.23 9.64 3.01
CA ILE A 16 5.13 10.44 2.47
C ILE A 16 4.23 9.52 1.63
N ASN A 17 2.91 9.55 1.88
CA ASN A 17 1.95 8.96 0.96
C ASN A 17 1.94 9.79 -0.34
N TYR A 18 2.46 9.20 -1.41
CA TYR A 18 2.64 9.87 -2.69
C TYR A 18 1.51 9.59 -3.68
N GLY A 19 0.41 9.00 -3.20
CA GLY A 19 -0.80 8.75 -3.96
C GLY A 19 -0.99 7.29 -4.36
N LEU A 20 -1.98 7.07 -5.22
CA LEU A 20 -2.47 5.75 -5.62
C LEU A 20 -2.69 5.74 -7.14
N ASN A 21 -2.21 4.72 -7.83
CA ASN A 21 -2.58 4.51 -9.23
C ASN A 21 -3.73 3.50 -9.32
N ASN A 22 -4.59 3.70 -10.33
CA ASN A 22 -5.62 2.73 -10.74
C ASN A 22 -6.48 2.20 -9.57
N LEU A 23 -6.83 3.08 -8.62
CA LEU A 23 -7.64 2.72 -7.47
C LEU A 23 -9.02 2.23 -7.92
N ARG A 24 -9.37 1.00 -7.53
CA ARG A 24 -10.68 0.41 -7.84
C ARG A 24 -11.31 -0.15 -6.58
N PHE A 25 -12.51 0.32 -6.26
CA PHE A 25 -13.39 -0.29 -5.26
C PHE A 25 -14.28 -1.31 -5.98
N LEU A 26 -14.12 -2.58 -5.63
CA LEU A 26 -14.75 -3.69 -6.34
C LEU A 26 -15.92 -4.29 -5.57
N THR A 27 -15.93 -4.20 -4.24
CA THR A 27 -17.01 -4.74 -3.40
C THR A 27 -17.17 -3.89 -2.14
N PRO A 28 -18.41 -3.51 -1.74
CA PRO A 28 -18.63 -2.74 -0.52
C PRO A 28 -18.26 -3.55 0.72
N VAL A 29 -17.68 -2.87 1.72
CA VAL A 29 -17.33 -3.48 3.01
C VAL A 29 -18.43 -3.18 4.01
N SER A 30 -19.22 -4.19 4.36
CA SER A 30 -20.24 -4.07 5.41
C SER A 30 -19.60 -3.79 6.77
N SER A 31 -20.23 -2.94 7.58
CA SER A 31 -19.76 -2.67 8.95
C SER A 31 -19.62 -3.97 9.75
N GLY A 32 -18.56 -4.07 10.56
CA GLY A 32 -18.22 -5.27 11.32
C GLY A 32 -17.48 -6.37 10.54
N SER A 33 -17.35 -6.23 9.21
CA SER A 33 -16.58 -7.20 8.42
C SER A 33 -15.09 -7.13 8.75
N ARG A 34 -14.43 -8.29 8.74
CA ARG A 34 -12.98 -8.40 8.84
C ARG A 34 -12.37 -8.24 7.45
N VAL A 35 -11.29 -7.45 7.37
CA VAL A 35 -10.53 -7.24 6.13
C VAL A 35 -9.06 -7.60 6.33
N ARG A 36 -8.39 -7.99 5.24
CA ARG A 36 -6.96 -8.29 5.22
C ARG A 36 -6.29 -7.61 4.03
N GLY A 37 -5.21 -6.89 4.29
CA GLY A 37 -4.41 -6.27 3.24
C GLY A 37 -3.26 -7.17 2.79
N TYR A 38 -3.05 -7.24 1.49
CA TYR A 38 -1.89 -7.82 0.84
C TYR A 38 -1.11 -6.71 0.15
N PHE A 39 0.19 -6.68 0.39
CA PHE A 39 1.10 -5.67 -0.12
C PHE A 39 2.29 -6.39 -0.73
N SER A 40 2.55 -6.15 -2.00
CA SER A 40 3.74 -6.67 -2.70
C SER A 40 4.55 -5.53 -3.26
N LEU A 41 5.87 -5.53 -3.04
CA LEU A 41 6.74 -4.53 -3.62
C LEU A 41 6.85 -4.75 -5.13
N LYS A 42 6.26 -3.85 -5.90
CA LYS A 42 6.29 -3.88 -7.36
C LYS A 42 7.58 -3.30 -7.92
N SER A 43 8.00 -2.14 -7.41
CA SER A 43 9.21 -1.45 -7.86
C SER A 43 9.72 -0.45 -6.85
N ILE A 44 11.01 -0.13 -6.96
CA ILE A 44 11.68 0.98 -6.29
C ILE A 44 12.37 1.81 -7.35
N ILE A 45 12.19 3.13 -7.30
CA ILE A 45 12.83 4.08 -8.20
C ILE A 45 13.50 5.16 -7.36
N GLU A 46 14.82 5.31 -7.49
CA GLU A 46 15.55 6.45 -6.92
C GLU A 46 15.13 7.74 -7.64
N LYS A 47 14.72 8.75 -6.87
CA LYS A 47 14.23 10.04 -7.36
C LYS A 47 15.27 11.15 -7.18
N ALA A 48 16.11 11.04 -6.14
CA ALA A 48 17.23 11.91 -5.81
C ALA A 48 18.13 11.16 -4.82
N MET A 49 19.29 11.74 -4.47
CA MET A 49 20.19 11.19 -3.45
C MET A 49 19.41 10.89 -2.16
N ASN A 50 19.47 9.64 -1.71
CA ASN A 50 18.75 9.12 -0.54
C ASN A 50 17.23 9.26 -0.60
N GLN A 51 16.61 9.42 -1.78
CA GLN A 51 15.17 9.49 -1.92
C GLN A 51 14.68 8.44 -2.91
N CYS A 52 13.79 7.57 -2.44
CA CYS A 52 13.22 6.49 -3.23
C CYS A 52 11.70 6.58 -3.28
N ARG A 53 11.11 6.30 -4.45
CA ARG A 53 9.69 6.03 -4.60
C ARG A 53 9.46 4.53 -4.69
N LEU A 54 8.73 3.97 -3.75
CA LEU A 54 8.23 2.60 -3.78
C LEU A 54 6.87 2.59 -4.45
N THR A 55 6.63 1.56 -5.25
CA THR A 55 5.30 1.22 -5.76
C THR A 55 4.93 -0.15 -5.19
N LEU A 56 3.83 -0.22 -4.46
CA LEU A 56 3.31 -1.47 -3.90
C LEU A 56 2.04 -1.87 -4.65
N ASP A 57 1.96 -3.10 -5.14
CA ASP A 57 0.67 -3.68 -5.52
C ASP A 57 -0.10 -4.01 -4.24
N VAL A 58 -1.33 -3.50 -4.13
CA VAL A 58 -2.18 -3.62 -2.94
C VAL A 58 -3.51 -4.25 -3.28
N SER A 59 -3.90 -5.26 -2.50
CA SER A 59 -5.25 -5.86 -2.51
C SER A 59 -5.80 -5.89 -1.09
N ILE A 60 -7.03 -5.42 -0.90
CA ILE A 60 -7.75 -5.51 0.38
C ILE A 60 -8.86 -6.55 0.20
N GLU A 61 -8.73 -7.70 0.87
CA GLU A 61 -9.73 -8.78 0.88
C GLU A 61 -10.73 -8.61 2.03
N ILE A 62 -11.95 -9.12 1.83
CA ILE A 62 -12.97 -9.25 2.87
C ILE A 62 -13.06 -10.73 3.24
N GLU A 63 -13.10 -11.04 4.54
CA GLU A 63 -13.24 -12.41 5.02
C GLU A 63 -14.48 -13.09 4.42
N ASN A 64 -14.34 -14.33 3.96
CA ASN A 64 -15.39 -15.14 3.30
C ASN A 64 -15.95 -14.56 1.99
N GLN A 65 -15.26 -13.64 1.32
CA GLN A 65 -15.65 -13.16 -0.01
C GLN A 65 -14.60 -13.49 -1.07
N ALA A 66 -15.07 -13.89 -2.26
CA ALA A 66 -14.18 -14.24 -3.37
C ALA A 66 -13.57 -13.01 -4.08
N LYS A 67 -14.26 -11.86 -4.04
CA LYS A 67 -13.78 -10.61 -4.64
C LYS A 67 -13.18 -9.71 -3.57
N PRO A 68 -12.06 -9.04 -3.84
CA PRO A 68 -11.50 -8.06 -2.90
C PRO A 68 -12.40 -6.84 -2.79
N ALA A 69 -12.28 -6.11 -1.68
CA ALA A 69 -12.87 -4.79 -1.51
C ALA A 69 -12.25 -3.78 -2.47
N LEU A 70 -10.91 -3.80 -2.59
CA LEU A 70 -10.17 -2.81 -3.35
C LEU A 70 -8.85 -3.37 -3.88
N VAL A 71 -8.46 -2.90 -5.06
CA VAL A 71 -7.13 -3.11 -5.65
C VAL A 71 -6.54 -1.79 -6.13
N THR A 72 -5.23 -1.62 -6.02
CA THR A 72 -4.53 -0.38 -6.41
C THR A 72 -3.02 -0.60 -6.43
N GLU A 73 -2.28 0.36 -7.00
CA GLU A 73 -0.86 0.54 -6.71
C GLU A 73 -0.68 1.69 -5.72
N TRP A 74 -0.05 1.45 -4.58
CA TRP A 74 0.24 2.47 -3.58
C TRP A 74 1.66 3.02 -3.75
N LEU A 75 1.76 4.35 -3.91
CA LEU A 75 3.01 5.06 -4.07
C LEU A 75 3.46 5.64 -2.74
N ILE A 76 4.68 5.31 -2.33
CA ILE A 76 5.28 5.80 -1.09
C ILE A 76 6.60 6.45 -1.45
N LEU A 77 6.79 7.69 -1.01
CA LEU A 77 8.09 8.36 -1.09
C LEU A 77 8.78 8.20 0.26
N ILE A 78 9.99 7.65 0.27
CA ILE A 78 10.84 7.54 1.46
C ILE A 78 12.12 8.34 1.23
N ASN A 79 12.69 8.84 2.33
CA ASN A 79 14.09 9.22 2.37
C ASN A 79 14.85 8.25 3.28
N LEU A 80 16.11 8.00 2.94
CA LEU A 80 17.06 7.13 3.64
C LEU A 80 18.16 7.93 4.35
#